data_AF-A0A1D1ZCP2-F1
#
_entry.id   AF-A0A1D1ZCP2-F1
#
_cell.length_a   1.000
_cell.length_b   1.000
_cell.length_c   1.000
_cell.angle_alpha   90.00
_cell.angle_beta   90.00
_cell.angle_gamma   90.00
#
_symmetry.space_group_name_H-M   'P 1'
#
loop_
_entity.id
_entity.type
_entity.pdbx_description
1 polymer ?
#
loop_
_entity_poly.entity_id
_entity_poly.type
_entity_poly.pdbx_seq_one_letter_code
_entity_poly.pdbx_strand_id
1 'polypeptide(L)'
;MLDMYDFQKDIWLCHSFGGNCYNFTSFQPAINVLKEIQTFLEANPAEIITIFIEDYVKTTQGLTKVFDAAGLRKYWFPVSRMPKKGEDWPLISDMISQNQRLLVFTSSSSKEASEGIAYEWRYVVKNQYGDDGMKSGGCPSRADSSRMDSASQSLVLMNHFPDTPTPSEACRDNSAPLVNMLNTCHNSSSNQ
;
A
#
# COMPACT_ATOMS: atom_id res chain seq x y z
N MET A 1 3.75 -3.12 -2.14
CA MET A 1 3.38 -3.44 -0.75
C MET A 1 4.64 -3.84 -0.02
N LEU A 2 4.81 -3.44 1.23
CA LEU A 2 5.98 -3.76 2.05
C LEU A 2 5.51 -4.24 3.42
N ASP A 3 5.94 -5.43 3.81
CA ASP A 3 5.59 -6.00 5.10
C ASP A 3 6.66 -5.59 6.10
N MET A 4 6.29 -4.81 7.12
CA MET A 4 7.24 -4.21 8.06
C MET A 4 7.03 -4.74 9.47
N TYR A 5 8.12 -5.19 10.09
CA TYR A 5 8.11 -5.80 11.42
C TYR A 5 9.19 -5.19 12.31
N ASP A 6 8.96 -5.22 13.63
CA ASP A 6 10.04 -5.10 14.60
C ASP A 6 10.89 -6.37 14.56
N PHE A 7 12.18 -6.23 14.28
CA PHE A 7 13.11 -7.35 14.28
C PHE A 7 14.54 -6.89 14.56
N GLN A 8 15.28 -7.65 15.38
CA GLN A 8 16.66 -7.33 15.76
C GLN A 8 16.87 -5.86 16.22
N LYS A 9 15.88 -5.29 16.94
CA LYS A 9 15.85 -3.91 17.44
C LYS A 9 15.78 -2.82 16.35
N ASP A 10 15.35 -3.17 15.14
CA ASP A 10 15.12 -2.25 14.01
C ASP A 10 13.83 -2.62 13.26
N ILE A 11 13.46 -1.85 12.23
CA ILE A 11 12.34 -2.15 11.34
C ILE A 11 12.85 -2.91 10.12
N TRP A 12 12.29 -4.09 9.88
CA TRP A 12 12.72 -5.00 8.81
C TRP A 12 11.60 -5.29 7.82
N LEU A 13 12.00 -5.52 6.57
CA LEU A 13 11.17 -6.19 5.59
C LEU A 13 11.19 -7.68 5.84
N CYS A 14 10.01 -8.27 5.97
CA CYS A 14 9.85 -9.67 6.36
C CYS A 14 8.53 -10.20 5.82
N HIS A 15 8.46 -11.44 5.35
CA HIS A 15 7.19 -12.06 4.95
C HIS A 15 6.96 -13.29 5.83
N SER A 16 6.12 -13.14 6.85
CA SER A 16 6.09 -14.04 8.00
C SER A 16 4.68 -14.26 8.52
N PHE A 17 4.56 -15.05 9.59
CA PHE A 17 3.27 -15.44 10.17
C PHE A 17 3.19 -15.11 11.66
N GLY A 18 1.96 -15.01 12.17
CA GLY A 18 1.71 -14.74 13.60
C GLY A 18 2.16 -13.35 14.06
N GLY A 19 2.39 -12.42 13.14
CA GLY A 19 2.83 -11.05 13.45
C GLY A 19 4.27 -10.95 13.98
N ASN A 20 5.10 -11.98 13.78
CA ASN A 20 6.50 -12.00 14.20
C ASN A 20 7.41 -12.21 13.00
N CYS A 21 8.57 -11.56 13.00
CA CYS A 21 9.63 -11.83 12.02
C CYS A 21 10.66 -12.82 12.60
N TYR A 22 11.19 -13.68 11.74
CA TYR A 22 12.20 -14.69 12.08
C TYR A 22 13.39 -14.58 11.14
N ASN A 23 14.55 -15.11 11.53
CA ASN A 23 15.76 -15.06 10.69
C ASN A 23 15.56 -15.67 9.30
N PHE A 24 14.68 -16.66 9.16
CA PHE A 24 14.42 -17.34 7.87
C PHE A 24 13.31 -16.67 7.04
N THR A 25 12.55 -15.73 7.62
CA THR A 25 11.52 -14.94 6.94
C THR A 25 11.94 -13.48 6.72
N SER A 26 13.00 -13.03 7.37
CA SER A 26 13.57 -11.69 7.24
C SER A 26 14.35 -11.55 5.94
N PHE A 27 14.17 -10.42 5.26
CA PHE A 27 14.93 -10.09 4.05
C PHE A 27 16.08 -9.12 4.35
N GLN A 28 15.76 -7.89 4.78
CA GLN A 28 16.73 -6.87 5.11
C GLN A 28 16.10 -5.73 5.93
N PRO A 29 16.90 -4.87 6.59
CA PRO A 29 16.40 -3.66 7.22
C PRO A 29 15.63 -2.79 6.23
N ALA A 30 14.46 -2.27 6.65
CA ALA A 30 13.59 -1.47 5.78
C ALA A 30 14.27 -0.17 5.32
N ILE A 31 15.17 0.38 6.14
CA ILE A 31 15.93 1.60 5.82
C ILE A 31 16.70 1.52 4.50
N ASN A 32 17.16 0.34 4.08
CA ASN A 32 17.91 0.18 2.83
C ASN A 32 17.01 0.44 1.62
N VAL A 33 15.86 -0.24 1.55
CA VAL A 33 14.88 -0.06 0.47
C VAL A 33 14.27 1.34 0.50
N LEU A 34 14.03 1.91 1.68
CA LEU A 34 13.53 3.28 1.79
C LEU A 34 14.55 4.33 1.28
N LYS A 35 15.86 4.09 1.44
CA LYS A 35 16.90 4.95 0.85
C LYS A 35 16.97 4.81 -0.67
N GLU A 36 16.70 3.64 -1.22
CA GLU A 36 16.57 3.46 -2.68
C GLU A 36 15.39 4.27 -3.23
N ILE A 37 14.23 4.21 -2.55
CA ILE A 37 13.05 5.03 -2.88
C ILE A 37 13.38 6.52 -2.79
N GLN A 38 14.10 6.94 -1.75
CA GLN A 38 14.52 8.33 -1.62
C GLN A 38 15.41 8.77 -2.78
N THR A 39 16.40 7.95 -3.13
CA THR A 39 17.30 8.20 -4.25
C THR A 39 16.53 8.31 -5.57
N PHE A 40 15.55 7.44 -5.79
CA PHE A 40 14.68 7.49 -6.96
C PHE A 40 13.86 8.79 -7.01
N LEU A 41 13.19 9.18 -5.91
CA LEU A 41 12.38 10.40 -5.88
C LEU A 41 13.23 11.66 -6.05
N GLU A 42 14.48 11.66 -5.55
CA GLU A 42 15.43 12.76 -5.77
C GLU A 42 15.80 12.89 -7.25
N ALA A 43 16.13 11.78 -7.91
CA ALA A 43 16.52 11.76 -9.32
C ALA A 43 15.36 12.01 -10.29
N ASN A 44 14.12 11.72 -9.86
CA ASN A 44 12.94 11.77 -10.70
C ASN A 44 11.88 12.73 -10.09
N PRO A 45 12.01 14.05 -10.32
CA PRO A 45 11.18 15.05 -9.64
C PRO A 45 9.70 15.05 -10.04
N ALA A 46 9.36 14.43 -11.18
CA ALA A 46 7.98 14.33 -11.66
C ALA A 46 7.26 13.04 -11.21
N GLU A 47 7.99 12.09 -10.62
CA GLU A 47 7.43 10.78 -10.28
C GLU A 47 6.78 10.78 -8.89
N ILE A 48 5.76 9.94 -8.73
CA ILE A 48 5.06 9.69 -7.47
C ILE A 48 5.21 8.22 -7.09
N ILE A 49 5.46 7.96 -5.81
CA ILE A 49 5.49 6.60 -5.26
C ILE A 49 4.37 6.45 -4.24
N THR A 50 3.70 5.30 -4.29
CA THR A 50 2.72 4.88 -3.29
C THR A 50 3.21 3.61 -2.59
N ILE A 51 3.25 3.62 -1.26
CA ILE A 51 3.63 2.48 -0.43
C ILE A 51 2.42 2.05 0.40
N PHE A 52 2.06 0.78 0.31
CA PHE A 52 1.16 0.12 1.26
C PHE A 52 2.00 -0.73 2.21
N ILE A 53 1.91 -0.47 3.51
CA ILE A 53 2.62 -1.18 4.55
C ILE A 53 1.67 -2.20 5.19
N GLU A 54 2.00 -3.49 5.11
CA GLU A 54 1.42 -4.48 6.00
C GLU A 54 2.15 -4.38 7.36
N ASP A 55 1.49 -3.73 8.31
CA ASP A 55 2.14 -3.14 9.48
C ASP A 55 2.06 -4.04 10.72
N TYR A 56 3.20 -4.64 11.03
CA TYR A 56 3.42 -5.42 12.25
C TYR A 56 4.33 -4.68 13.27
N VAL A 57 4.64 -3.40 13.04
CA VAL A 57 5.52 -2.60 13.90
C VAL A 57 4.78 -2.12 15.16
N LYS A 58 5.22 -2.61 16.31
CA LYS A 58 4.74 -2.25 17.65
C LYS A 58 5.60 -1.19 18.32
N THR A 59 6.87 -1.04 17.93
CA THR A 59 7.74 0.03 18.45
C THR A 59 7.10 1.39 18.20
N THR A 60 6.95 2.17 19.27
CA THR A 60 6.40 3.52 19.22
C THR A 60 7.19 4.41 18.25
N GLN A 61 6.50 4.94 17.24
CA GLN A 61 7.10 5.75 16.17
C GLN A 61 8.16 5.02 15.34
N GLY A 62 8.15 3.68 15.31
CA GLY A 62 9.13 2.90 14.54
C GLY A 62 9.10 3.23 13.05
N LEU A 63 7.89 3.33 12.48
CA LEU A 63 7.71 3.72 11.07
C LEU A 63 8.12 5.18 10.84
N THR A 64 7.61 6.13 11.63
CA THR A 64 8.01 7.54 11.50
C THR A 64 9.53 7.71 11.53
N LYS A 65 10.21 7.08 12.50
CA LYS A 65 11.68 7.18 12.64
C LYS A 65 12.43 6.59 11.45
N VAL A 66 12.02 5.43 10.92
CA VAL A 66 12.73 4.82 9.80
C VAL A 66 12.54 5.61 8.50
N PHE A 67 11.35 6.18 8.27
CA PHE A 67 11.09 7.03 7.12
C PHE A 67 11.79 8.40 7.22
N ASP A 68 11.87 8.99 8.41
CA ASP A 68 12.64 10.21 8.68
C ASP A 68 14.13 9.96 8.45
N ALA A 69 14.67 8.85 8.97
CA ALA A 69 16.06 8.44 8.77
C ALA A 69 16.39 8.14 7.29
N ALA A 70 15.40 7.69 6.51
CA ALA A 70 15.52 7.53 5.07
C ALA A 70 15.50 8.86 4.30
N GLY A 71 15.14 9.98 4.95
CA GLY A 71 15.00 11.28 4.29
C GLY A 71 13.74 11.42 3.44
N LEU A 72 12.75 10.55 3.63
CA LEU A 72 11.52 10.51 2.81
C LEU A 72 10.45 11.50 3.26
N ARG A 73 10.55 12.05 4.47
CA ARG A 73 9.52 12.93 5.03
C ARG A 73 9.27 14.19 4.21
N LYS A 74 10.29 14.69 3.51
CA LYS A 74 10.19 15.84 2.58
C LYS A 74 9.31 15.57 1.36
N TYR A 75 9.02 14.30 1.06
CA TYR A 75 8.12 13.89 -0.03
C TYR A 75 6.71 13.52 0.45
N TRP A 76 6.46 13.49 1.75
CA TRP A 76 5.26 12.87 2.32
C TRP A 76 3.98 13.63 1.97
N PHE A 77 3.02 12.93 1.38
CA PHE A 77 1.69 13.47 1.15
C PHE A 77 0.86 13.44 2.46
N PRO A 78 0.35 14.57 2.95
CA PRO A 78 -0.26 14.64 4.28
C PRO A 78 -1.69 14.11 4.29
N VAL A 79 -2.03 13.35 5.34
CA VAL A 79 -3.39 12.81 5.59
C VAL A 79 -4.48 13.88 5.59
N SER A 80 -4.17 15.11 6.03
CA SER A 80 -5.12 16.23 6.05
C SER A 80 -5.61 16.64 4.66
N ARG A 81 -4.91 16.24 3.59
CA ARG A 81 -5.27 16.51 2.19
C ARG A 81 -5.80 15.28 1.45
N MET A 82 -5.89 14.13 2.12
CA MET A 82 -6.47 12.94 1.53
C MET A 82 -8.00 12.99 1.62
N PRO A 83 -8.74 12.68 0.53
CA PRO A 83 -10.19 12.63 0.56
C PRO A 83 -10.69 11.50 1.45
N LYS A 84 -11.86 11.67 2.08
CA LYS A 84 -12.39 10.73 3.09
C LYS A 84 -13.85 10.36 2.88
N LYS A 85 -14.52 11.01 1.93
CA LYS A 85 -15.96 10.86 1.64
C LYS A 85 -16.20 10.88 0.13
N GLY A 86 -15.35 10.19 -0.62
CA GLY A 86 -15.45 10.08 -2.07
C GLY A 86 -15.07 11.34 -2.84
N GLU A 87 -14.42 12.32 -2.21
CA GLU A 87 -13.94 13.50 -2.93
C GLU A 87 -12.75 13.15 -3.85
N ASP A 88 -12.50 14.03 -4.84
CA ASP A 88 -11.36 13.90 -5.74
C ASP A 88 -10.03 14.01 -4.98
N TRP A 89 -9.05 13.22 -5.43
CA TRP A 89 -7.67 13.41 -5.02
C TRP A 89 -7.09 14.66 -5.66
N PRO A 90 -6.13 15.34 -5.00
CA PRO A 90 -5.41 16.43 -5.65
C PRO A 90 -4.75 15.98 -6.95
N LEU A 91 -4.61 16.92 -7.87
CA LEU A 91 -3.95 16.65 -9.14
C LEU A 91 -2.51 16.20 -8.91
N ILE A 92 -2.04 15.27 -9.73
CA ILE A 92 -0.64 14.84 -9.74
C ILE A 92 0.30 16.06 -9.91
N SER A 93 -0.08 17.05 -10.71
CA SER A 93 0.67 18.31 -10.86
C SER A 93 0.81 19.10 -9.56
N ASP A 94 -0.21 19.08 -8.70
CA ASP A 94 -0.19 19.78 -7.41
C ASP A 94 0.67 19.01 -6.40
N MET A 95 0.61 17.69 -6.43
CA MET A 95 1.48 16.83 -5.63
C MET A 95 2.95 17.04 -6.01
N ILE A 96 3.25 17.10 -7.32
CA ILE A 96 4.60 17.33 -7.84
C ILE A 96 5.11 18.72 -7.48
N SER A 97 4.33 19.77 -7.75
CA SER A 97 4.75 21.16 -7.51
C SER A 97 5.04 21.46 -6.03
N GLN A 98 4.35 20.77 -5.12
CA GLN A 98 4.57 20.88 -3.67
C GLN A 98 5.62 19.88 -3.14
N ASN A 99 6.23 19.10 -4.03
CA ASN A 99 7.13 18.00 -3.71
C ASN A 99 6.52 16.97 -2.72
N GLN A 100 5.20 16.80 -2.70
CA GLN A 100 4.48 15.83 -1.86
C GLN A 100 4.15 14.58 -2.68
N ARG A 101 5.19 13.85 -3.06
CA ARG A 101 5.18 12.78 -4.08
C ARG A 101 5.30 11.36 -3.52
N LEU A 102 5.10 11.20 -2.21
CA LEU A 102 5.11 9.91 -1.53
C LEU A 102 3.80 9.73 -0.75
N LEU A 103 2.94 8.83 -1.20
CA LEU A 103 1.79 8.37 -0.42
C LEU A 103 2.19 7.13 0.38
N VAL A 104 1.87 7.11 1.67
CA VAL A 104 2.14 5.95 2.53
C VAL A 104 0.88 5.58 3.28
N PHE A 105 0.44 4.35 3.05
CA PHE A 105 -0.68 3.72 3.71
C PHE A 105 -0.19 2.61 4.65
N THR A 106 -0.91 2.36 5.73
CA THR A 106 -0.66 1.29 6.70
C THR A 106 -1.94 0.51 6.96
N SER A 107 -1.81 -0.79 7.19
CA SER A 107 -2.90 -1.67 7.62
C SER A 107 -3.30 -1.47 9.09
N SER A 108 -2.56 -0.67 9.88
CA SER A 108 -2.83 -0.43 11.30
C SER A 108 -3.55 0.90 11.54
N SER A 109 -4.77 0.84 12.06
CA SER A 109 -5.64 2.01 12.23
C SER A 109 -5.10 3.06 13.22
N SER A 110 -4.34 2.65 14.23
CA SER A 110 -3.81 3.55 15.25
C SER A 110 -2.79 4.53 14.69
N LYS A 111 -2.08 4.15 13.63
CA LYS A 111 -0.98 4.91 13.03
C LYS A 111 -1.41 6.21 12.37
N GLU A 112 -2.66 6.30 11.92
CA GLU A 112 -3.18 7.56 11.37
C GLU A 112 -3.20 8.65 12.44
N ALA A 113 -3.71 8.32 13.63
CA ALA A 113 -3.79 9.27 14.74
C ALA A 113 -2.43 9.48 15.42
N SER A 114 -1.62 8.43 15.60
CA SER A 114 -0.38 8.52 16.36
C SER A 114 0.82 8.99 15.54
N GLU A 115 0.87 8.68 14.25
CA GLU A 115 2.04 8.88 13.39
C GLU A 115 1.71 9.66 12.10
N GLY A 116 0.43 9.89 11.79
CA GLY A 116 0.00 10.57 10.57
C GLY A 116 0.19 9.73 9.31
N ILE A 117 0.21 8.40 9.44
CA ILE A 117 0.30 7.45 8.32
C ILE A 117 -1.11 6.99 7.95
N ALA A 118 -1.49 7.10 6.69
CA ALA A 118 -2.88 6.91 6.26
C ALA A 118 -3.36 5.47 6.51
N TYR A 119 -4.47 5.30 7.24
CA TYR A 119 -5.06 3.97 7.44
C TYR A 119 -5.71 3.49 6.15
N GLU A 120 -5.14 2.48 5.49
CA GLU A 120 -5.46 2.15 4.10
C GLU A 120 -6.97 1.93 3.85
N TRP A 121 -7.65 1.24 4.77
CA TRP A 121 -9.06 0.86 4.64
C TRP A 121 -10.00 2.07 4.71
N ARG A 122 -9.51 3.25 5.12
CA ARG A 122 -10.25 4.51 5.07
C ARG A 122 -10.22 5.15 3.67
N TYR A 123 -9.23 4.86 2.84
CA TYR A 123 -8.98 5.58 1.59
C TYR A 123 -9.14 4.74 0.33
N VAL A 124 -9.09 3.41 0.44
CA VAL A 124 -9.21 2.50 -0.70
C VAL A 124 -10.31 1.45 -0.47
N VAL A 125 -11.05 1.12 -1.53
CA VAL A 125 -11.72 -0.18 -1.64
C VAL A 125 -10.77 -1.17 -2.30
N LYS A 126 -10.71 -2.40 -1.79
CA LYS A 126 -9.76 -3.43 -2.25
C LYS A 126 -10.49 -4.75 -2.46
N ASN A 127 -10.19 -5.45 -3.54
CA ASN A 127 -10.71 -6.81 -3.74
C ASN A 127 -9.94 -7.83 -2.89
N GLN A 128 -10.57 -8.99 -2.70
CA GLN A 128 -9.95 -10.17 -2.11
C GLN A 128 -8.75 -10.59 -2.98
N TYR A 129 -7.65 -11.04 -2.35
CA TYR A 129 -6.51 -11.62 -3.07
C TYR A 129 -6.75 -13.09 -3.42
N GLY A 130 -5.76 -13.71 -4.08
CA GLY A 130 -5.75 -15.14 -4.31
C GLY A 130 -6.70 -15.53 -5.43
N ASP A 131 -6.95 -16.82 -5.54
CA ASP A 131 -7.85 -17.35 -6.56
C ASP A 131 -9.28 -16.86 -6.31
N ASP A 132 -9.63 -16.63 -5.03
CA ASP A 132 -10.90 -16.05 -4.62
C ASP A 132 -11.09 -14.60 -5.09
N GLY A 133 -10.00 -13.88 -5.34
CA GLY A 133 -9.97 -12.54 -5.91
C GLY A 133 -10.22 -12.47 -7.41
N MET A 134 -10.08 -13.60 -8.11
CA MET A 134 -10.10 -13.71 -9.56
C MET A 134 -11.39 -14.37 -10.10
N LYS A 135 -12.49 -14.31 -9.34
CA LYS A 135 -13.79 -14.87 -9.73
C LYS A 135 -14.44 -14.10 -10.88
N SER A 136 -14.59 -14.75 -12.04
CA SER A 136 -15.24 -14.16 -13.22
C SER A 136 -16.62 -13.57 -12.88
N GLY A 137 -16.86 -12.32 -13.30
CA GLY A 137 -18.16 -11.64 -13.16
C GLY A 137 -18.44 -11.04 -11.78
N GLY A 138 -17.50 -11.11 -10.84
CA GLY A 138 -17.63 -10.45 -9.54
C GLY A 138 -16.30 -9.89 -9.04
N CYS A 139 -16.37 -8.94 -8.13
CA CYS A 139 -15.21 -8.40 -7.44
C CYS A 139 -15.43 -8.49 -5.93
N PRO A 140 -15.13 -9.65 -5.31
CA PRO A 140 -15.31 -9.82 -3.87
C PRO A 140 -14.41 -8.84 -3.11
N SER A 141 -14.95 -8.11 -2.15
CA SER A 141 -14.16 -7.20 -1.31
C SER A 141 -13.28 -7.98 -0.34
N ARG A 142 -12.10 -7.44 -0.03
CA ARG A 142 -11.29 -7.92 1.08
C ARG A 142 -12.06 -7.73 2.40
N ALA A 143 -11.92 -8.66 3.33
CA ALA A 143 -12.66 -8.66 4.60
C ALA A 143 -12.50 -7.36 5.41
N ASP A 144 -11.30 -6.78 5.43
CA ASP A 144 -11.00 -5.53 6.13
C ASP A 144 -11.47 -4.27 5.37
N SER A 145 -11.76 -4.42 4.07
CA SER A 145 -12.17 -3.33 3.21
C SER A 145 -13.67 -3.03 3.34
N SER A 146 -14.05 -1.80 3.00
CA SER A 146 -15.45 -1.53 2.71
C SER A 146 -15.90 -2.34 1.49
N ARG A 147 -17.22 -2.46 1.32
CA ARG A 147 -17.79 -3.07 0.12
C ARG A 147 -17.27 -2.35 -1.13
N MET A 148 -17.10 -3.10 -2.22
CA MET A 148 -16.56 -2.56 -3.47
C MET A 148 -17.39 -1.39 -4.00
N ASP A 149 -18.71 -1.46 -3.81
CA ASP A 149 -19.70 -0.42 -4.14
C ASP A 149 -19.80 0.73 -3.10
N SER A 150 -18.76 0.93 -2.29
CA SER A 150 -18.71 2.05 -1.35
C SER A 150 -18.31 3.34 -2.07
N ALA A 151 -19.17 4.37 -1.95
CA ALA A 151 -18.88 5.72 -2.42
C ALA A 151 -18.03 6.56 -1.44
N SER A 152 -17.61 6.00 -0.30
CA SER A 152 -16.82 6.76 0.70
C SER A 152 -15.34 6.86 0.32
N GLN A 153 -14.84 5.96 -0.54
CA GLN A 153 -13.44 5.90 -0.95
C GLN A 153 -13.32 6.15 -2.44
N SER A 154 -12.47 7.12 -2.82
CA SER A 154 -12.25 7.49 -4.23
C SER A 154 -11.20 6.65 -4.96
N LEU A 155 -10.56 5.68 -4.29
CA LEU A 155 -9.56 4.78 -4.88
C LEU A 155 -10.02 3.32 -4.86
N VAL A 156 -9.79 2.63 -5.98
CA VAL A 156 -9.92 1.19 -6.10
C VAL A 156 -8.52 0.59 -6.20
N LEU A 157 -8.20 -0.36 -5.32
CA LEU A 157 -6.94 -1.08 -5.32
C LEU A 157 -7.17 -2.55 -5.68
N MET A 158 -6.55 -2.99 -6.78
CA MET A 158 -6.49 -4.39 -7.15
C MET A 158 -5.42 -5.12 -6.34
N ASN A 159 -5.83 -6.07 -5.51
CA ASN A 159 -4.97 -6.98 -4.78
C ASN A 159 -4.84 -8.28 -5.57
N HIS A 160 -3.66 -8.52 -6.12
CA HIS A 160 -3.42 -9.62 -7.04
C HIS A 160 -2.12 -10.36 -6.73
N PHE A 161 -2.27 -11.61 -6.33
CA PHE A 161 -1.25 -12.65 -6.28
C PHE A 161 -1.97 -14.00 -6.13
N PRO A 162 -1.43 -15.10 -6.68
CA PRO A 162 -2.03 -16.43 -6.55
C PRO A 162 -1.89 -16.96 -5.11
N ASP A 163 -2.80 -17.85 -4.68
CA ASP A 163 -2.71 -18.49 -3.36
C ASP A 163 -1.49 -19.42 -3.25
N THR A 164 -1.15 -20.07 -4.37
CA THR A 164 0.06 -20.89 -4.48
C THR A 164 1.04 -20.20 -5.43
N PRO A 165 2.22 -19.78 -4.96
CA PRO A 165 3.21 -19.16 -5.82
C PRO A 165 3.84 -20.23 -6.74
N THR A 166 3.55 -20.16 -8.03
CA THR A 166 4.14 -21.03 -9.05
C THR A 166 5.09 -20.21 -9.93
N PRO A 167 6.42 -20.29 -9.74
CA PRO A 167 7.36 -19.44 -10.46
C PRO A 167 7.25 -19.51 -11.98
N SER A 168 6.95 -20.69 -12.53
CA SER A 168 6.78 -20.89 -13.97
C SER A 168 5.51 -20.25 -14.54
N GLU A 169 4.54 -19.91 -13.70
CA GLU A 169 3.26 -19.30 -14.09
C GLU A 169 3.20 -17.80 -13.80
N ALA A 170 4.16 -17.25 -13.05
CA ALA A 170 4.20 -15.83 -12.69
C ALA A 170 4.09 -14.87 -13.90
N CYS A 171 4.64 -15.25 -15.06
CA CYS A 171 4.51 -14.46 -16.30
C CYS A 171 3.09 -14.47 -16.87
N ARG A 172 2.30 -15.52 -16.60
CA ARG A 172 0.91 -15.65 -17.03
C ARG A 172 -0.05 -14.92 -16.10
N ASP A 173 0.31 -14.74 -14.82
CA ASP A 173 -0.55 -14.06 -13.85
C ASP A 173 -0.74 -12.57 -14.17
N ASN A 174 0.24 -11.94 -14.83
CA ASN A 174 0.19 -10.55 -15.27
C ASN A 174 -0.27 -10.44 -16.72
N SER A 175 -1.43 -11.05 -17.05
CA SER A 175 -1.95 -11.11 -18.43
C SER A 175 -3.42 -10.70 -18.53
N ALA A 176 -4.06 -10.99 -19.67
CA ALA A 176 -5.44 -10.58 -19.97
C ALA A 176 -6.48 -10.88 -18.87
N PRO A 177 -6.42 -12.01 -18.12
CA PRO A 177 -7.34 -12.25 -17.01
C PRO A 177 -7.26 -11.17 -15.91
N LEU A 178 -6.07 -10.69 -15.57
CA LEU A 178 -5.89 -9.60 -14.59
C LEU A 178 -6.51 -8.29 -15.12
N VAL A 179 -6.31 -7.97 -16.40
CA VAL A 179 -6.92 -6.78 -17.02
C VAL A 179 -8.45 -6.87 -17.00
N ASN A 180 -9.01 -8.03 -17.28
CA ASN A 180 -10.45 -8.25 -17.19
C ASN A 180 -10.97 -8.08 -15.75
N MET A 181 -10.20 -8.55 -14.75
CA MET A 181 -10.57 -8.37 -13.36
C MET A 181 -10.46 -6.91 -12.91
N LEU A 182 -9.43 -6.19 -13.35
CA LEU A 182 -9.31 -4.74 -13.12
C LEU A 182 -10.56 -3.99 -13.60
N ASN A 183 -11.02 -4.28 -14.82
CA ASN A 183 -12.24 -3.68 -15.37
C ASN A 183 -13.48 -4.10 -14.58
N THR A 184 -13.57 -5.37 -14.18
CA THR A 184 -14.69 -5.90 -13.38
C THR A 184 -14.80 -5.19 -12.03
N CYS A 185 -13.68 -5.05 -11.32
CA CYS A 185 -13.61 -4.36 -10.04
C CYS A 185 -13.87 -2.86 -10.17
N HIS A 186 -13.32 -2.21 -11.20
CA HIS A 186 -13.58 -0.79 -11.46
C HIS A 186 -15.08 -0.55 -11.73
N ASN A 187 -15.71 -1.33 -12.61
CA ASN A 187 -17.14 -1.22 -12.91
C ASN A 187 -18.05 -1.56 -11.71
N SER A 188 -17.56 -2.40 -10.79
CA SER A 188 -18.28 -2.74 -9.55
C SER A 188 -18.13 -1.66 -8.47
N SER A 189 -17.18 -0.73 -8.64
CA SER A 189 -16.92 0.33 -7.68
C SER A 189 -17.82 1.55 -7.90
N SER A 190 -17.97 2.37 -6.86
CA SER A 190 -18.67 3.66 -6.98
C SER A 190 -17.81 4.78 -7.57
N ASN A 191 -16.57 4.47 -7.99
CA ASN A 191 -15.66 5.43 -8.60
C ASN A 191 -15.92 5.50 -10.11
N GLN A 192 -16.88 6.36 -10.49
CA GLN A 192 -17.18 6.75 -11.87
C GLN A 192 -16.88 8.22 -12.10
#